data_AF-A0A6H0S080-F1
#
_entry.id   AF-A0A6H0S080-F1
#
_cell.length_a   1.000
_cell.length_b   1.000
_cell.length_c   1.000
_cell.angle_alpha   90.00
_cell.angle_beta   90.00
_cell.angle_gamma   90.00
#
_symmetry.space_group_name_H-M   'P 1'
#
loop_
_entity.id
_entity.type
_entity.pdbx_description
1 polymer ?
#
loop_
_entity_poly.entity_id
_entity_poly.type
_entity_poly.pdbx_seq_one_letter_code
_entity_poly.pdbx_strand_id
1 'polypeptide(L)'
;MFADTAAIRAAGAGLHRTVAEFEAIAAALPAAADPCAEALGPVGADFLAALSSALSEAARELARLSADLAGAADTAAQTAASYVDTERRSVVVLGG
;
A
#
# COMPACT_ATOMS: atom_id res chain seq x y z
N MET A 1 -27.07 -11.45 -9.73
CA MET A 1 -26.43 -10.50 -8.79
C MET A 1 -25.41 -9.71 -9.59
N PHE A 2 -25.67 -8.43 -9.88
CA PHE A 2 -24.66 -7.56 -10.49
C PHE A 2 -23.63 -7.24 -9.40
N ALA A 3 -22.35 -7.48 -9.65
CA ALA A 3 -21.32 -7.08 -8.71
C ALA A 3 -21.39 -5.57 -8.49
N ASP A 4 -21.28 -5.12 -7.24
CA ASP A 4 -21.24 -3.70 -6.92
C ASP A 4 -19.89 -3.12 -7.37
N THR A 5 -19.82 -2.74 -8.66
CA THR A 5 -18.61 -2.19 -9.26
C THR A 5 -18.20 -0.85 -8.65
N ALA A 6 -19.14 -0.11 -8.03
CA ALA A 6 -18.85 1.11 -7.30
C ALA A 6 -18.12 0.79 -5.99
N ALA A 7 -18.58 -0.21 -5.23
CA ALA A 7 -17.89 -0.69 -4.04
C ALA A 7 -16.48 -1.24 -4.36
N ILE A 8 -16.32 -2.00 -5.45
CA ILE A 8 -15.02 -2.54 -5.86
C ILE A 8 -14.04 -1.39 -6.22
N ARG A 9 -14.50 -0.37 -6.95
CA ARG A 9 -13.68 0.82 -7.25
C ARG A 9 -13.31 1.60 -5.99
N ALA A 10 -14.26 1.78 -5.07
CA ALA A 10 -14.02 2.48 -3.81
C ALA A 10 -12.97 1.75 -2.95
N ALA A 11 -13.03 0.41 -2.91
CA ALA A 11 -12.03 -0.41 -2.24
C ALA A 11 -10.63 -0.22 -2.86
N GLY A 12 -10.51 -0.27 -4.19
CA GLY A 12 -9.24 -0.01 -4.89
C GLY A 12 -8.66 1.38 -4.60
N ALA A 13 -9.49 2.43 -4.61
CA ALA A 13 -9.06 3.78 -4.24
C ALA A 13 -8.62 3.89 -2.77
N GLY A 14 -9.28 3.16 -1.87
CA GLY A 14 -8.86 3.04 -0.47
C GLY A 14 -7.48 2.41 -0.33
N LEU A 15 -7.24 1.32 -1.06
CA LEU A 15 -5.95 0.63 -1.06
C LEU A 15 -4.81 1.53 -1.57
N HIS A 16 -5.01 2.27 -2.66
CA HIS A 16 -4.01 3.23 -3.16
C HIS A 16 -3.67 4.34 -2.14
N ARG A 17 -4.65 4.81 -1.38
CA ARG A 17 -4.39 5.78 -0.30
C ARG A 17 -3.50 5.17 0.78
N THR A 18 -3.82 3.96 1.22
CA THR A 18 -3.01 3.23 2.21
C THR A 18 -1.59 2.97 1.71
N VAL A 19 -1.41 2.66 0.43
CA VAL A 19 -0.08 2.53 -0.20
C VAL A 19 0.72 3.82 -0.05
N ALA A 20 0.14 4.97 -0.41
CA ALA A 20 0.83 6.25 -0.30
C ALA A 20 1.19 6.60 1.16
N GLU A 21 0.31 6.28 2.12
CA GLU A 21 0.59 6.44 3.55
C GLU A 21 1.76 5.56 4.01
N PHE A 22 1.80 4.29 3.60
CA PHE A 22 2.87 3.37 3.96
C PHE A 22 4.21 3.72 3.31
N GLU A 23 4.21 4.20 2.06
CA GLU A 23 5.43 4.71 1.41
C GLU A 23 5.99 5.93 2.15
N ALA A 24 5.13 6.85 2.59
CA ALA A 24 5.56 8.01 3.36
C ALA A 24 6.15 7.60 4.73
N ILE A 25 5.53 6.63 5.41
CA ILE A 25 6.05 6.10 6.69
C ILE A 25 7.39 5.38 6.48
N ALA A 26 7.50 4.53 5.46
CA ALA A 26 8.73 3.82 5.11
C ALA A 26 9.89 4.79 4.83
N ALA A 27 9.62 5.90 4.14
CA ALA A 27 10.61 6.93 3.88
C ALA A 27 11.06 7.70 5.14
N ALA A 28 10.18 7.86 6.13
CA ALA A 28 10.46 8.58 7.38
C ALA A 28 11.15 7.72 8.46
N LEU A 29 10.93 6.40 8.42
CA LEU A 29 11.44 5.44 9.42
C LEU A 29 12.95 5.54 9.71
N PRO A 30 13.85 5.68 8.71
CA PRO A 30 15.29 5.78 8.98
C PRO A 30 15.69 6.98 9.85
N ALA A 31 15.02 8.13 9.68
CA ALA A 31 15.30 9.34 10.46
C ALA A 31 14.79 9.27 11.90
N ALA A 32 13.99 8.26 12.25
CA ALA A 32 13.49 8.08 13.61
C ALA A 32 14.59 7.78 14.65
N ALA A 33 15.79 7.39 14.20
CA ALA A 33 16.94 7.15 15.06
C ALA A 33 17.70 8.43 15.46
N ASP A 34 17.50 9.55 14.75
CA ASP A 34 18.28 10.78 14.94
C ASP A 34 18.21 11.33 16.38
N PRO A 35 17.03 11.40 17.04
CA PRO A 35 16.96 11.86 18.43
C PRO A 35 17.69 10.94 19.41
N CYS A 36 17.72 9.63 19.13
CA CYS A 36 18.46 8.67 19.95
C CYS A 36 19.98 8.83 19.76
N ALA A 37 20.42 9.17 18.55
CA ALA A 37 21.83 9.40 18.25
C ALA A 37 22.39 10.59 19.04
N GLU A 38 21.63 11.70 19.11
CA GLU A 38 22.00 12.87 19.91
C GLU A 38 22.04 12.57 21.41
N ALA A 39 21.06 11.80 21.93
CA ALA A 39 20.93 11.55 23.36
C ALA A 39 21.96 10.55 23.92
N LEU A 40 22.28 9.50 23.16
CA LEU A 40 23.14 8.41 23.63
C LEU A 40 24.62 8.64 23.33
N GLY A 41 24.92 9.44 22.30
CA GLY A 41 26.29 9.69 21.86
C GLY A 41 27.07 8.39 21.61
N PRO A 42 28.40 8.37 21.88
CA PRO A 42 29.25 7.21 21.60
C PRO A 42 28.89 5.95 22.40
N VAL A 43 28.28 6.09 23.57
CA VAL A 43 27.93 4.95 24.45
C VAL A 43 26.81 4.11 23.85
N GLY A 44 25.95 4.71 23.04
CA GLY A 44 24.84 4.02 22.37
C GLY A 44 25.17 3.42 21.01
N ALA A 45 26.43 3.37 20.57
CA ALA A 45 26.79 3.00 19.20
C ALA A 45 26.18 1.66 18.74
N ASP A 46 26.33 0.61 19.56
CA ASP A 46 25.78 -0.73 19.23
C ASP A 46 24.26 -0.73 19.22
N PHE A 47 23.62 0.01 20.14
CA PHE A 47 22.18 0.17 20.17
C PHE A 47 21.67 0.91 18.92
N LEU A 48 22.34 1.99 18.51
CA LEU A 48 21.99 2.77 17.32
C LEU A 48 22.19 1.95 16.03
N ALA A 49 23.22 1.11 15.98
CA ALA A 49 23.42 0.16 14.89
C ALA A 49 22.28 -0.87 14.82
N ALA A 50 21.88 -1.44 15.96
CA ALA A 50 20.75 -2.36 16.01
C ALA A 50 19.42 -1.67 15.65
N LEU A 51 19.19 -0.45 16.15
CA LEU A 51 18.00 0.36 15.89
C LEU A 51 17.89 0.70 14.40
N SER A 52 18.95 1.25 13.80
CA SER A 52 18.98 1.59 12.38
C SER A 52 18.76 0.36 11.49
N SER A 53 19.33 -0.79 11.84
CA SER A 53 19.06 -2.05 11.15
C SER A 53 17.59 -2.46 11.24
N ALA A 54 16.99 -2.37 12.44
CA ALA A 54 15.58 -2.70 12.65
C ALA A 54 14.64 -1.75 11.88
N LEU A 55 14.91 -0.44 11.90
CA LEU A 55 14.15 0.56 11.15
C LEU A 55 14.26 0.31 9.63
N SER A 56 15.44 -0.05 9.15
CA SER A 56 15.67 -0.39 7.74
C SER A 56 14.96 -1.68 7.31
N GLU A 57 14.86 -2.67 8.20
CA GLU A 57 14.07 -3.89 7.94
C GLU A 57 12.57 -3.57 7.91
N ALA A 58 12.08 -2.80 8.87
CA ALA A 58 10.68 -2.36 8.91
C ALA A 58 10.29 -1.56 7.66
N ALA A 59 11.13 -0.64 7.20
CA ALA A 59 10.90 0.11 5.98
C ALA A 59 10.83 -0.79 4.73
N ARG A 60 11.69 -1.82 4.65
CA ARG A 60 11.65 -2.81 3.55
C ARG A 60 10.37 -3.64 3.58
N GLU A 61 9.91 -4.03 4.76
CA GLU A 61 8.68 -4.81 4.90
C GLU A 61 7.43 -3.96 4.57
N LEU A 62 7.40 -2.69 4.99
CA LEU A 62 6.36 -1.74 4.55
C LEU A 62 6.34 -1.58 3.03
N ALA A 63 7.50 -1.47 2.39
CA ALA A 63 7.58 -1.35 0.93
C ALA A 63 7.02 -2.59 0.20
N ARG A 64 7.27 -3.80 0.72
CA ARG A 64 6.68 -5.04 0.19
C ARG A 64 5.16 -5.04 0.35
N LEU A 65 4.67 -4.71 1.54
CA LEU A 65 3.23 -4.64 1.81
C LEU A 65 2.54 -3.60 0.92
N SER A 66 3.16 -2.45 0.70
CA SER A 66 2.68 -1.43 -0.24
C SER A 66 2.58 -1.96 -1.67
N ALA A 67 3.57 -2.72 -2.15
CA ALA A 67 3.53 -3.32 -3.48
C ALA A 67 2.39 -4.34 -3.61
N ASP A 68 2.16 -5.17 -2.59
CA ASP A 68 1.06 -6.13 -2.56
C ASP A 68 -0.31 -5.43 -2.57
N LEU A 69 -0.46 -4.36 -1.77
CA LEU A 69 -1.67 -3.53 -1.73
C LEU A 69 -1.94 -2.83 -3.07
N ALA A 70 -0.90 -2.35 -3.75
CA ALA A 70 -1.02 -1.77 -5.08
C ALA A 70 -1.50 -2.82 -6.11
N GLY A 71 -0.93 -4.02 -6.09
CA GLY A 71 -1.39 -5.12 -6.94
C GLY A 71 -2.84 -5.53 -6.67
N ALA A 72 -3.27 -5.51 -5.41
CA ALA A 72 -4.66 -5.74 -5.04
C ALA A 72 -5.59 -4.63 -5.55
N ALA A 73 -5.15 -3.36 -5.49
CA ALA A 73 -5.90 -2.21 -6.01
C ALA A 73 -6.08 -2.30 -7.53
N ASP A 74 -5.02 -2.64 -8.26
CA ASP A 74 -5.06 -2.85 -9.72
C ASP A 74 -5.98 -4.00 -10.10
N THR A 75 -5.93 -5.10 -9.34
CA THR A 75 -6.83 -6.25 -9.53
C THR A 75 -8.30 -5.86 -9.32
N ALA A 76 -8.59 -5.05 -8.29
CA ALA A 76 -9.93 -4.54 -8.05
C ALA A 76 -10.41 -3.65 -9.21
N ALA A 77 -9.56 -2.74 -9.70
CA ALA A 77 -9.87 -1.88 -10.84
C ALA A 77 -10.17 -2.69 -12.11
N GLN A 78 -9.32 -3.68 -12.43
CA GLN A 78 -9.50 -4.57 -13.58
C GLN A 78 -10.78 -5.42 -13.47
N THR A 79 -11.07 -5.91 -12.27
CA THR A 79 -12.30 -6.67 -11.97
C THR A 79 -13.54 -5.81 -12.20
N ALA A 80 -13.56 -4.59 -11.66
CA ALA A 80 -14.66 -3.66 -11.87
C ALA A 80 -14.87 -3.32 -13.36
N ALA A 81 -13.78 -3.10 -14.11
CA ALA A 81 -13.85 -2.84 -15.55
C ALA A 81 -14.44 -4.03 -16.32
N SER A 82 -14.04 -5.26 -15.96
CA SER A 82 -14.53 -6.49 -16.60
C SER A 82 -16.03 -6.70 -16.35
N TYR A 83 -16.52 -6.38 -15.14
CA TYR A 83 -17.96 -6.44 -14.84
C TYR A 83 -18.76 -5.41 -15.65
N VAL A 84 -18.30 -4.16 -15.73
CA VAL A 84 -18.95 -3.10 -16.52
C VAL A 84 -19.01 -3.48 -18.01
N ASP A 85 -17.94 -4.03 -18.55
CA ASP A 85 -17.91 -4.45 -19.94
C ASP A 85 -18.85 -5.65 -20.22
N THR A 86 -18.89 -6.63 -19.31
CA THR A 86 -19.80 -7.77 -19.39
C THR A 86 -21.26 -7.33 -19.32
N GLU A 87 -21.59 -6.38 -18.44
CA GLU A 87 -22.91 -5.76 -18.34
C GLU A 87 -23.30 -5.07 -19.64
N ARG A 88 -22.41 -4.22 -20.19
CA ARG A 88 -22.65 -3.53 -21.47
C ARG A 88 -22.92 -4.51 -22.61
N ARG A 89 -22.12 -5.58 -22.75
CA ARG A 89 -22.35 -6.62 -23.77
C ARG A 89 -23.68 -7.34 -23.57
N SER A 90 -24.05 -7.62 -22.32
CA SER A 90 -25.32 -8.30 -22.01
C SER A 90 -26.53 -7.45 -22.39
N VAL A 91 -26.48 -6.13 -22.16
CA VAL A 91 -27.53 -5.20 -22.61
C VAL A 91 -27.66 -5.20 -24.13
N VAL A 92 -26.55 -5.21 -24.87
CA VAL A 92 -26.57 -5.26 -26.34
C VAL A 92 -27.16 -6.56 -26.87
N VAL A 93 -26.86 -7.70 -26.24
CA VAL A 93 -27.36 -9.02 -26.67
C VAL A 93 -28.84 -9.23 -26.32
N LEU A 94 -29.30 -8.71 -25.19
CA LEU A 94 -30.67 -8.92 -24.68
C LEU A 94 -31.68 -7.84 -25.09
N GLY A 95 -31.19 -6.67 -25.51
CA GLY A 95 -32.01 -5.53 -25.96
C GLY A 95 -32.05 -5.34 -27.48
N GLY A 96 -31.46 -6.25 -28.25
CA GLY A 96 -31.49 -6.29 -29.71
C GLY A 96 -32.58 -7.19 -30.26
#